data_AF-A0A9X7X8G6-F1
#
_entry.id   AF-A0A9X7X8G6-F1
#
_cell.length_a   1.000
_cell.length_b   1.000
_cell.length_c   1.000
_cell.angle_alpha   90.00
_cell.angle_beta   90.00
_cell.angle_gamma   90.00
#
_symmetry.space_group_name_H-M   'P 1'
#
loop_
_entity.id
_entity.type
_entity.pdbx_description
1 polymer ?
#
loop_
_entity_poly.entity_id
_entity_poly.type
_entity_poly.pdbx_seq_one_letter_code
_entity_poly.pdbx_strand_id
1 'polypeptide(L)'
;MDITVEKYKTRFIAVFGEKVWEKFNKKFRNKHQIENDFQTIDEIEMHLKKYIEHIDKVKNFFNTDNKHFLRFILICIEKVNRIESRKYHFSLPLNQDGGNEKMWEIEHIIPCKSFEKQISDAKFASEHKHHLSNLTLISRSLNGKENYKTASFNKKKELIQSYDEGNLYINLIFREEVESEEDLRALFEKRGESLKEDFHNIFFNNNKWNLTIFYEIILADSE
;
A
#
# COMPACT_ATOMS: atom_id res chain seq x y z
N MET A 1 -25.50 1.64 -7.48
CA MET A 1 -24.80 2.94 -7.56
C MET A 1 -24.37 3.11 -9.01
N ASP A 2 -24.95 4.07 -9.74
CA ASP A 2 -24.58 4.30 -11.14
C ASP A 2 -23.33 5.20 -11.18
N ILE A 3 -22.16 4.57 -11.17
CA ILE A 3 -20.87 5.27 -11.34
C ILE A 3 -20.49 5.24 -12.81
N THR A 4 -20.04 6.37 -13.36
CA THR A 4 -19.48 6.42 -14.72
C THR A 4 -17.98 6.13 -14.66
N VAL A 5 -17.38 5.72 -15.79
CA VAL A 5 -15.92 5.54 -15.90
C VAL A 5 -15.17 6.80 -15.49
N GLU A 6 -15.64 7.97 -15.93
CA GLU A 6 -15.03 9.26 -15.59
C GLU A 6 -15.08 9.53 -14.08
N LYS A 7 -16.22 9.28 -13.44
CA LYS A 7 -16.38 9.45 -12.00
C LYS A 7 -15.53 8.44 -11.20
N TYR A 8 -15.44 7.20 -11.69
CA TYR A 8 -14.52 6.19 -11.13
C TYR A 8 -13.08 6.69 -11.18
N LYS A 9 -12.61 7.09 -12.37
CA LYS A 9 -11.24 7.54 -12.60
C LYS A 9 -10.89 8.75 -11.74
N THR A 10 -11.79 9.73 -11.68
CA THR A 10 -11.62 10.94 -10.86
C THR A 10 -11.46 10.59 -9.38
N ARG A 11 -12.37 9.79 -8.81
CA ARG A 11 -12.30 9.35 -7.41
C ARG A 11 -11.06 8.50 -7.13
N PHE A 12 -10.70 7.60 -8.04
CA PHE A 12 -9.50 6.77 -7.94
C PHE A 12 -8.24 7.63 -7.90
N ILE A 13 -8.10 8.60 -8.82
CA ILE A 13 -6.96 9.52 -8.86
C ILE A 13 -6.93 10.37 -7.59
N ALA A 14 -8.07 10.86 -7.11
CA ALA A 14 -8.14 11.64 -5.89
C ALA A 14 -7.67 10.86 -4.65
N VAL A 15 -7.94 9.55 -4.58
CA VAL A 15 -7.52 8.70 -3.45
C VAL A 15 -6.07 8.23 -3.57
N PHE A 16 -5.68 7.73 -4.75
CA PHE A 16 -4.41 7.02 -4.92
C PHE A 16 -3.32 7.82 -5.66
N GLY A 17 -3.74 8.82 -6.43
CA GLY A 17 -2.89 9.66 -7.28
C GLY A 17 -2.79 9.17 -8.73
N GLU A 18 -2.49 10.11 -9.63
CA GLU A 18 -2.42 9.87 -11.09
C GLU A 18 -1.47 8.74 -11.48
N LYS A 19 -0.29 8.65 -10.86
CA LYS A 19 0.68 7.58 -11.18
C LYS A 19 0.18 6.19 -10.83
N VAL A 20 -0.68 6.06 -9.80
CA VAL A 20 -1.32 4.78 -9.48
C VAL A 20 -2.36 4.45 -10.56
N TRP A 21 -3.15 5.43 -11.00
CA TRP A 21 -4.08 5.25 -12.12
C TRP A 21 -3.34 4.86 -13.41
N GLU A 22 -2.27 5.57 -13.79
CA GLU A 22 -1.48 5.25 -14.98
C GLU A 22 -0.98 3.79 -14.98
N LYS A 23 -0.47 3.32 -13.84
CA LYS A 23 0.03 1.95 -13.70
C LYS A 23 -1.11 0.92 -13.65
N PHE A 24 -2.21 1.23 -12.96
CA PHE A 24 -3.43 0.43 -12.96
C PHE A 24 -3.95 0.25 -14.39
N ASN A 25 -4.12 1.35 -15.13
CA ASN A 25 -4.62 1.39 -16.51
C ASN A 25 -3.72 0.64 -17.50
N LYS A 26 -2.40 0.58 -17.25
CA LYS A 26 -1.44 -0.10 -18.13
C LYS A 26 -1.28 -1.58 -17.85
N LYS A 27 -1.39 -2.00 -16.59
CA LYS A 27 -1.14 -3.41 -16.21
C LYS A 27 -2.09 -4.32 -16.98
N PHE A 28 -1.62 -5.48 -17.45
CA PHE A 28 -2.44 -6.50 -18.13
C PHE A 28 -3.22 -6.08 -19.40
N ARG A 29 -3.06 -4.84 -19.87
CA ARG A 29 -3.73 -4.30 -21.05
C ARG A 29 -2.73 -4.08 -22.18
N ASN A 30 -3.18 -4.25 -23.41
CA ASN A 30 -2.36 -4.01 -24.60
C ASN A 30 -2.35 -2.51 -24.97
N LYS A 31 -1.46 -2.10 -25.89
CA LYS A 31 -1.30 -0.69 -26.29
C LYS A 31 -2.61 -0.04 -26.75
N HIS A 32 -3.38 -0.74 -27.59
CA HIS A 32 -4.66 -0.23 -28.11
C HIS A 32 -5.70 -0.02 -27.00
N GLN A 33 -5.80 -0.96 -26.06
CA GLN A 33 -6.67 -0.83 -24.89
C GLN A 33 -6.25 0.35 -24.00
N ILE A 34 -4.95 0.57 -23.81
CA ILE A 34 -4.43 1.68 -23.01
C ILE A 34 -4.76 3.03 -23.67
N GLU A 35 -4.58 3.13 -24.99
CA GLU A 35 -4.85 4.37 -25.76
C GLU A 35 -6.32 4.77 -25.72
N ASN A 36 -7.23 3.79 -25.72
CA ASN A 36 -8.66 4.04 -25.64
C ASN A 36 -9.17 4.21 -24.20
N ASP A 37 -8.34 4.05 -23.16
CA ASP A 37 -8.78 3.99 -21.75
C ASP A 37 -9.88 2.92 -21.52
N PHE A 38 -10.46 2.84 -20.33
CA PHE A 38 -11.66 2.02 -20.08
C PHE A 38 -12.90 2.67 -20.69
N GLN A 39 -13.81 1.88 -21.27
CA GLN A 39 -15.04 2.37 -21.88
C GLN A 39 -16.27 2.12 -21.01
N THR A 40 -16.24 1.09 -20.17
CA THR A 40 -17.35 0.73 -19.26
C THR A 40 -16.86 0.42 -17.86
N ILE A 41 -17.77 0.47 -16.88
CA ILE A 41 -17.48 0.02 -15.51
C ILE A 41 -17.18 -1.48 -15.49
N ASP A 42 -17.90 -2.30 -16.26
CA ASP A 42 -17.65 -3.75 -16.32
C ASP A 42 -16.19 -4.06 -16.72
N GLU A 43 -15.62 -3.32 -17.66
CA GLU A 43 -14.20 -3.46 -18.03
C GLU A 43 -13.27 -3.13 -16.85
N ILE A 44 -13.58 -2.07 -16.09
CA ILE A 44 -12.83 -1.67 -14.90
C ILE A 44 -12.93 -2.77 -13.83
N GLU A 45 -14.11 -3.31 -13.56
CA GLU A 45 -14.31 -4.33 -12.53
C GLU A 45 -13.61 -5.64 -12.89
N MET A 46 -13.71 -6.08 -14.15
CA MET A 46 -12.95 -7.22 -14.67
C MET A 46 -11.44 -7.01 -14.55
N HIS A 47 -10.97 -5.81 -14.84
CA HIS A 47 -9.56 -5.45 -14.72
C HIS A 47 -9.11 -5.40 -13.25
N LEU A 48 -9.93 -4.80 -12.38
CA LEU A 48 -9.70 -4.69 -10.95
C LEU A 48 -9.57 -6.08 -10.32
N LYS A 49 -10.43 -7.03 -10.68
CA LYS A 49 -10.32 -8.42 -10.22
C LYS A 49 -8.96 -9.04 -10.54
N LYS A 50 -8.48 -8.92 -11.79
CA LYS A 50 -7.14 -9.39 -12.20
C LYS A 50 -6.03 -8.64 -11.45
N TYR A 51 -6.23 -7.35 -11.20
CA TYR A 51 -5.28 -6.50 -10.50
C TYR A 51 -5.13 -6.92 -9.03
N ILE A 52 -6.23 -7.28 -8.36
CA ILE A 52 -6.21 -7.76 -6.97
C ILE A 52 -5.57 -9.13 -6.88
N GLU A 53 -5.95 -10.09 -7.74
CA GLU A 53 -5.35 -11.42 -7.81
C GLU A 53 -3.84 -11.40 -8.12
N HIS A 54 -3.31 -10.26 -8.57
CA HIS A 54 -1.87 -10.11 -8.79
C HIS A 54 -1.07 -10.08 -7.48
N ILE A 55 -1.68 -9.71 -6.35
CA ILE A 55 -0.98 -9.55 -5.07
C ILE A 55 -0.17 -10.79 -4.68
N ASP A 56 -0.71 -11.98 -4.93
CA ASP A 56 -0.07 -13.26 -4.58
C ASP A 56 1.11 -13.63 -5.48
N LYS A 57 1.24 -12.96 -6.63
CA LYS A 57 2.30 -13.21 -7.62
C LYS A 57 3.47 -12.23 -7.47
N VAL A 58 3.33 -11.18 -6.68
CA VAL A 58 4.36 -10.14 -6.53
C VAL A 58 5.34 -10.52 -5.43
N LYS A 59 6.59 -10.78 -5.83
CA LYS A 59 7.70 -11.03 -4.88
C LYS A 59 8.39 -9.75 -4.41
N ASN A 60 8.49 -8.76 -5.30
CA ASN A 60 9.13 -7.48 -5.02
C ASN A 60 8.14 -6.34 -5.27
N PHE A 61 7.65 -5.73 -4.19
CA PHE A 61 6.72 -4.62 -4.22
C PHE A 61 7.40 -3.25 -4.28
N PHE A 62 8.73 -3.18 -4.10
CA PHE A 62 9.46 -1.91 -4.05
C PHE A 62 10.06 -1.49 -5.40
N ASN A 63 9.98 -2.33 -6.43
CA ASN A 63 10.41 -1.96 -7.78
C ASN A 63 9.46 -0.92 -8.42
N THR A 64 9.92 -0.25 -9.47
CA THR A 64 9.19 0.84 -10.14
C THR A 64 7.81 0.43 -10.67
N ASP A 65 7.63 -0.83 -11.03
CA ASP A 65 6.36 -1.31 -11.59
C ASP A 65 5.32 -1.67 -10.53
N ASN A 66 5.76 -2.18 -9.38
CA ASN A 66 4.87 -2.68 -8.32
C ASN A 66 4.72 -1.68 -7.17
N LYS A 67 5.59 -0.67 -7.03
CA LYS A 67 5.48 0.34 -5.95
C LYS A 67 4.15 1.09 -5.96
N HIS A 68 3.59 1.35 -7.13
CA HIS A 68 2.27 1.97 -7.27
C HIS A 68 1.13 1.02 -6.90
N PHE A 69 1.28 -0.28 -7.21
CA PHE A 69 0.34 -1.31 -6.77
C PHE A 69 0.37 -1.49 -5.26
N LEU A 70 1.56 -1.47 -4.65
CA LEU A 70 1.71 -1.48 -3.20
C LEU A 70 1.00 -0.30 -2.54
N ARG A 71 1.13 0.91 -3.10
CA ARG A 71 0.40 2.09 -2.61
C ARG A 71 -1.11 1.88 -2.66
N PHE A 72 -1.62 1.34 -3.76
CA PHE A 72 -3.03 0.98 -3.88
C PHE A 72 -3.47 0.05 -2.75
N ILE A 73 -2.72 -1.05 -2.53
CA ILE A 73 -2.99 -2.04 -1.48
C ILE A 73 -3.04 -1.39 -0.09
N LEU A 74 -1.95 -0.71 0.30
CA LEU A 74 -1.82 -0.18 1.66
C LEU A 74 -2.87 0.91 1.97
N ILE A 75 -3.20 1.77 0.99
CA ILE A 75 -4.25 2.78 1.16
C ILE A 75 -5.63 2.13 1.32
N CYS A 76 -5.93 1.08 0.56
CA CYS A 76 -7.19 0.35 0.68
C CYS A 76 -7.34 -0.25 2.09
N ILE A 77 -6.33 -1.01 2.53
CA ILE A 77 -6.32 -1.64 3.86
C ILE A 77 -6.49 -0.59 4.96
N GLU A 78 -5.73 0.50 4.88
CA GLU A 78 -5.73 1.54 5.91
C GLU A 78 -7.10 2.24 6.04
N LYS A 79 -7.72 2.65 4.93
CA LYS A 79 -9.02 3.37 4.96
C LYS A 79 -10.16 2.48 5.46
N VAL A 80 -10.08 1.18 5.24
CA VAL A 80 -11.10 0.21 5.68
C VAL A 80 -10.96 -0.10 7.16
N ASN A 81 -9.73 -0.41 7.61
CA ASN A 81 -9.49 -0.87 8.98
C ASN A 81 -9.32 0.27 10.00
N ARG A 82 -9.18 1.52 9.55
CA ARG A 82 -9.09 2.69 10.43
C ARG A 82 -9.90 3.86 9.90
N ILE A 83 -11.06 4.11 10.53
CA ILE A 83 -11.98 5.17 10.10
C ILE A 83 -11.34 6.56 10.16
N GLU A 84 -10.51 6.82 11.16
CA GLU A 84 -9.79 8.08 11.34
C GLU A 84 -8.81 8.35 10.22
N SER A 85 -8.33 7.31 9.53
CA SER A 85 -7.42 7.46 8.39
C SER A 85 -8.12 7.93 7.13
N ARG A 86 -9.46 7.94 7.09
CA ARG A 86 -10.22 8.45 5.95
C ARG A 86 -10.05 9.96 5.75
N LYS A 87 -9.65 10.69 6.79
CA LYS A 87 -9.29 12.13 6.74
C LYS A 87 -7.98 12.41 5.99
N TYR A 88 -7.12 11.40 5.80
CA TYR A 88 -5.84 11.59 5.15
C TYR A 88 -5.97 11.54 3.63
N HIS A 89 -5.38 12.53 2.97
CA HIS A 89 -5.25 12.57 1.53
C HIS A 89 -3.89 11.99 1.10
N PHE A 90 -3.82 10.66 0.96
CA PHE A 90 -2.58 9.94 0.63
C PHE A 90 -1.98 10.28 -0.75
N SER A 91 -2.78 10.89 -1.63
CA SER A 91 -2.40 11.32 -2.98
C SER A 91 -1.77 12.72 -3.02
N LEU A 92 -1.81 13.50 -1.92
CA LEU A 92 -1.34 14.88 -1.91
C LEU A 92 0.13 14.97 -2.31
N PRO A 93 0.46 15.90 -3.23
CA PRO A 93 1.84 16.20 -3.55
C PRO A 93 2.53 16.86 -2.35
N LEU A 94 3.84 16.67 -2.23
CA LEU A 94 4.65 17.31 -1.18
C LEU A 94 4.71 18.83 -1.39
N ASN A 95 4.91 19.26 -2.63
CA ASN A 95 4.98 20.66 -3.03
C ASN A 95 3.90 20.96 -4.07
N GLN A 96 3.33 22.17 -4.03
CA GLN A 96 2.33 22.61 -5.01
C GLN A 96 2.92 22.80 -6.42
N ASP A 97 4.25 22.91 -6.54
CA ASP A 97 4.99 23.17 -7.80
C ASP A 97 5.18 21.92 -8.70
N GLY A 98 4.35 20.89 -8.57
CA GLY A 98 4.30 19.79 -9.55
C GLY A 98 5.40 18.72 -9.44
N GLY A 99 6.08 18.63 -8.30
CA GLY A 99 6.99 17.51 -8.02
C GLY A 99 6.26 16.18 -7.90
N ASN A 100 6.88 15.08 -8.34
CA ASN A 100 6.34 13.70 -8.17
C ASN A 100 6.37 13.22 -6.71
N GLU A 101 6.93 14.00 -5.79
CA GLU A 101 7.02 13.68 -4.38
C GLU A 101 5.65 13.79 -3.72
N LYS A 102 5.30 12.80 -2.91
CA LYS A 102 4.02 12.73 -2.20
C LYS A 102 4.25 12.97 -0.72
N MET A 103 3.26 13.55 -0.04
CA MET A 103 3.30 13.71 1.42
C MET A 103 3.45 12.37 2.13
N TRP A 104 2.91 11.30 1.54
CA TRP A 104 3.00 9.93 2.05
C TRP A 104 3.83 9.08 1.12
N GLU A 105 4.81 8.36 1.66
CA GLU A 105 5.77 7.57 0.91
C GLU A 105 5.79 6.11 1.37
N ILE A 106 6.10 5.22 0.43
CA ILE A 106 6.42 3.84 0.77
C ILE A 106 7.79 3.82 1.42
N GLU A 107 7.86 3.23 2.61
CA GLU A 107 9.09 3.05 3.37
C GLU A 107 9.24 1.60 3.82
N HIS A 108 10.49 1.18 3.97
CA HIS A 108 10.84 -0.09 4.58
C HIS A 108 10.71 -0.05 6.10
N ILE A 109 10.03 -1.03 6.70
CA ILE A 109 9.94 -1.18 8.16
C ILE A 109 11.32 -1.46 8.75
N ILE A 110 12.01 -2.49 8.23
CA ILE A 110 13.46 -2.68 8.40
C ILE A 110 14.15 -2.08 7.19
N PRO A 111 15.03 -1.06 7.35
CA PRO A 111 15.67 -0.40 6.22
C PRO A 111 16.41 -1.40 5.33
N CYS A 112 16.25 -1.22 4.01
CA CYS A 112 16.82 -2.09 2.98
C CYS A 112 18.33 -2.36 3.18
N LYS A 113 19.12 -1.32 3.51
CA LYS A 113 20.58 -1.43 3.72
C LYS A 113 20.98 -2.18 4.99
N SER A 114 20.07 -2.31 5.95
CA SER A 114 20.30 -2.98 7.23
C SER A 114 19.50 -4.27 7.39
N PHE A 115 18.79 -4.72 6.35
CA PHE A 115 17.92 -5.88 6.44
C PHE A 115 18.71 -7.14 6.79
N GLU A 116 19.77 -7.44 6.02
CA GLU A 116 20.67 -8.59 6.24
C GLU A 116 21.51 -8.46 7.53
N LYS A 117 21.51 -7.30 8.20
CA LYS A 117 22.14 -7.12 9.51
C LYS A 117 21.19 -7.49 10.67
N GLN A 118 19.88 -7.46 10.41
CA GLN A 118 18.83 -7.76 11.40
C GLN A 118 18.22 -9.14 11.19
N ILE A 119 18.24 -9.65 9.96
CA ILE A 119 17.84 -11.01 9.60
C ILE A 119 19.04 -11.71 8.97
N SER A 120 19.59 -12.70 9.67
CA SER A 120 20.75 -13.48 9.25
C SER A 120 20.39 -14.62 8.29
N ASP A 121 19.14 -15.10 8.32
CA ASP A 121 18.63 -16.08 7.36
C ASP A 121 18.57 -15.47 5.94
N ALA A 122 19.50 -15.89 5.08
CA ALA A 122 19.62 -15.39 3.72
C ALA A 122 18.40 -15.66 2.84
N LYS A 123 17.73 -16.81 3.03
CA LYS A 123 16.53 -17.15 2.25
C LYS A 123 15.41 -16.20 2.64
N PHE A 124 15.14 -16.07 3.94
CA PHE A 124 14.15 -15.14 4.46
C PHE A 124 14.44 -13.71 4.01
N ALA A 125 15.69 -13.26 4.12
CA ALA A 125 16.09 -11.93 3.70
C ALA A 125 15.80 -11.67 2.22
N SER A 126 16.12 -12.62 1.34
CA SER A 126 15.83 -12.49 -0.10
C SER A 126 14.34 -12.40 -0.40
N GLU A 127 13.51 -13.11 0.37
CA GLU A 127 12.06 -13.19 0.18
C GLU A 127 11.34 -11.97 0.77
N HIS A 128 11.79 -11.45 1.92
CA HIS A 128 11.05 -10.46 2.69
C HIS A 128 11.57 -9.01 2.57
N LYS A 129 12.81 -8.78 2.14
CA LYS A 129 13.43 -7.44 2.09
C LYS A 129 12.60 -6.41 1.31
N HIS A 130 12.00 -6.80 0.19
CA HIS A 130 11.13 -5.96 -0.65
C HIS A 130 9.69 -6.46 -0.70
N HIS A 131 9.30 -7.30 0.25
CA HIS A 131 7.97 -7.88 0.32
C HIS A 131 6.97 -6.93 0.97
N LEU A 132 5.68 -7.19 0.75
CA LEU A 132 4.57 -6.46 1.37
C LEU A 132 4.72 -6.38 2.91
N SER A 133 5.25 -7.43 3.53
CA SER A 133 5.43 -7.49 4.97
C SER A 133 6.46 -6.49 5.53
N ASN A 134 7.47 -6.11 4.73
CA ASN A 134 8.50 -5.13 5.12
C ASN A 134 8.20 -3.71 4.63
N LEU A 135 7.04 -3.46 4.06
CA LEU A 135 6.73 -2.17 3.46
C LEU A 135 5.48 -1.56 4.08
N THR A 136 5.53 -0.25 4.25
CA THR A 136 4.43 0.54 4.82
C THR A 136 4.34 1.93 4.18
N LEU A 137 3.34 2.72 4.57
CA LEU A 137 3.23 4.14 4.26
C LEU A 137 3.52 4.98 5.52
N ILE A 138 4.35 6.01 5.36
CA ILE A 138 4.60 7.04 6.36
C ILE A 138 4.70 8.41 5.69
N SER A 139 4.61 9.48 6.47
CA SER A 139 4.82 10.82 5.92
C SER A 139 6.27 11.07 5.51
N ARG A 140 6.46 11.93 4.51
CA ARG A 140 7.77 12.47 4.13
C ARG A 140 8.43 13.21 5.28
N SER A 141 7.64 13.85 6.16
CA SER A 141 8.14 14.56 7.33
C SER A 141 8.85 13.61 8.30
N LEU A 142 8.34 12.40 8.50
CA LEU A 142 9.00 11.38 9.31
C LEU A 142 10.14 10.71 8.51
N ASN A 143 9.87 10.29 7.27
CA ASN A 143 10.85 9.60 6.43
C ASN A 143 12.09 10.46 6.07
N GLY A 144 11.93 11.78 6.07
CA GLY A 144 13.00 12.75 5.84
C GLY A 144 13.95 12.90 7.02
N LYS A 145 13.61 12.40 8.20
CA LYS A 145 14.49 12.43 9.37
C LYS A 145 15.51 11.30 9.25
N GLU A 146 16.79 11.65 9.11
CA GLU A 146 17.86 10.67 8.91
C GLU A 146 17.90 9.64 10.06
N ASN A 147 17.66 10.09 11.30
CA ASN A 147 17.59 9.22 12.48
C ASN A 147 16.45 8.20 12.45
N TYR A 148 15.39 8.43 11.66
CA TYR A 148 14.34 7.46 11.42
C TYR A 148 14.70 6.57 10.22
N LYS A 149 15.10 7.18 9.10
CA LYS A 149 15.36 6.48 7.83
C LYS A 149 16.36 5.33 7.95
N THR A 150 17.42 5.53 8.72
CA THR A 150 18.49 4.52 8.89
C THR A 150 18.38 3.72 10.20
N ALA A 151 17.36 3.97 11.01
CA ALA A 151 17.19 3.29 12.29
C ALA A 151 16.85 1.80 12.13
N SER A 152 17.28 1.00 13.11
CA SER A 152 16.83 -0.38 13.25
C SER A 152 15.31 -0.47 13.48
N PHE A 153 14.74 -1.67 13.35
CA PHE A 153 13.32 -1.89 13.63
C PHE A 153 12.90 -1.36 15.01
N ASN A 154 13.61 -1.76 16.07
CA ASN A 154 13.31 -1.32 17.45
C ASN A 154 13.39 0.19 17.60
N LYS A 155 14.39 0.83 16.97
CA LYS A 155 14.50 2.29 17.05
C LYS A 155 13.42 3.01 16.26
N LYS A 156 13.02 2.50 15.09
CA LYS A 156 11.86 3.00 14.34
C LYS A 156 10.57 2.83 15.15
N LYS A 157 10.41 1.67 15.83
CA LYS A 157 9.30 1.39 16.75
C LYS A 157 9.19 2.46 17.84
N GLU A 158 10.28 2.86 18.48
CA GLU A 158 10.28 3.96 19.45
C GLU A 158 9.94 5.32 18.81
N LEU A 159 10.62 5.65 17.71
CA LEU A 159 10.50 6.98 17.09
C LEU A 159 9.10 7.25 16.55
N ILE A 160 8.44 6.24 15.96
CA ILE A 160 7.13 6.40 15.35
C ILE A 160 6.00 6.60 16.37
N GLN A 161 6.16 6.18 17.64
CA GLN A 161 5.11 6.38 18.67
C GLN A 161 4.80 7.85 18.97
N SER A 162 5.74 8.75 18.65
CA SER A 162 5.53 10.20 18.82
C SER A 162 4.73 10.83 17.67
N TYR A 163 4.23 10.02 16.73
CA TYR A 163 3.55 10.48 15.52
C TYR A 163 2.23 9.74 15.35
N ASP A 164 1.24 10.41 14.75
CA ASP A 164 -0.06 9.80 14.42
C ASP A 164 0.13 8.59 13.49
N GLU A 165 1.18 8.59 12.67
CA GLU A 165 1.57 7.50 11.78
C GLU A 165 1.81 6.18 12.52
N GLY A 166 2.26 6.21 13.79
CA GLY A 166 2.45 5.02 14.62
C GLY A 166 1.14 4.35 15.04
N ASN A 167 0.02 5.04 14.83
CA ASN A 167 -1.30 4.53 15.11
C ASN A 167 -2.00 3.97 13.85
N LEU A 168 -1.47 4.22 12.64
CA LEU A 168 -2.03 3.68 11.40
C LEU A 168 -2.12 2.16 11.46
N TYR A 169 -3.19 1.59 10.92
CA TYR A 169 -3.41 0.14 10.94
C TYR A 169 -2.24 -0.60 10.30
N ILE A 170 -1.78 -0.14 9.13
CA ILE A 170 -0.63 -0.73 8.41
C ILE A 170 0.72 -0.61 9.17
N ASN A 171 0.79 0.26 10.18
CA ASN A 171 1.97 0.51 11.02
C ASN A 171 1.88 -0.13 12.41
N LEU A 172 0.80 -0.85 12.73
CA LEU A 172 0.65 -1.48 14.06
C LEU A 172 1.73 -2.51 14.38
N ILE A 173 2.44 -3.03 13.36
CA ILE A 173 3.65 -3.85 13.54
C ILE A 173 4.69 -3.21 14.48
N PHE A 174 4.79 -1.88 14.51
CA PHE A 174 5.72 -1.18 15.40
C PHE A 174 5.29 -1.21 16.87
N ARG A 175 4.14 -1.79 17.22
CA ARG A 175 3.70 -1.97 18.61
C ARG A 175 4.00 -3.37 19.13
N GLU A 176 4.30 -4.31 18.24
CA GLU A 176 4.56 -5.70 18.60
C GLU A 176 5.91 -5.80 19.33
N GLU A 177 5.95 -6.65 20.35
CA GLU A 177 7.19 -6.99 21.04
C GLU A 177 7.98 -8.02 20.24
N VAL A 178 9.30 -7.79 20.16
CA VAL A 178 10.24 -8.62 19.41
C VAL A 178 11.50 -8.73 20.26
N GLU A 179 11.78 -9.92 20.78
CA GLU A 179 12.95 -10.17 21.63
C GLU A 179 14.08 -10.85 20.86
N SER A 180 13.74 -11.52 19.75
CA SER A 180 14.68 -12.29 18.93
C SER A 180 14.49 -12.07 17.42
N GLU A 181 15.47 -12.54 16.63
CA GLU A 181 15.31 -12.61 15.18
C GLU A 181 14.16 -13.54 14.77
N GLU A 182 13.93 -14.63 15.50
CA GLU A 182 12.84 -15.58 15.24
C GLU A 182 11.47 -14.92 15.39
N ASP A 183 11.28 -14.14 16.46
CA ASP A 183 10.05 -13.36 16.65
C ASP A 183 9.85 -12.36 15.51
N LEU A 184 10.93 -11.70 15.09
CA LEU A 184 10.88 -10.73 13.99
C LEU A 184 10.48 -11.40 12.68
N ARG A 185 10.99 -12.61 12.40
CA ARG A 185 10.62 -13.37 11.21
C ARG A 185 9.15 -13.79 11.25
N ALA A 186 8.71 -14.37 12.36
CA ALA A 186 7.31 -14.80 12.55
C ALA A 186 6.35 -13.62 12.41
N LEU A 187 6.71 -12.45 12.96
CA LEU A 187 5.95 -11.23 12.84
C LEU A 187 5.80 -10.78 11.37
N PHE A 188 6.86 -10.88 10.58
CA PHE A 188 6.85 -10.50 9.17
C PHE A 188 6.08 -11.49 8.30
N GLU A 189 6.14 -12.80 8.58
CA GLU A 189 5.31 -13.80 7.91
C GLU A 189 3.83 -13.52 8.17
N LYS A 190 3.45 -13.46 9.45
CA LYS A 190 2.08 -13.19 9.89
C LYS A 190 1.54 -11.90 9.27
N ARG A 191 2.30 -10.79 9.34
CA ARG A 191 1.88 -9.52 8.73
C ARG A 191 1.69 -9.65 7.22
N GLY A 192 2.57 -10.38 6.54
CA GLY A 192 2.48 -10.57 5.09
C GLY A 192 1.20 -11.29 4.69
N GLU A 193 0.80 -12.31 5.44
CA GLU A 193 -0.45 -13.06 5.26
C GLU A 193 -1.66 -12.19 5.60
N SER A 194 -1.68 -11.57 6.78
CA SER A 194 -2.79 -10.72 7.22
C SER A 194 -3.06 -9.57 6.26
N LEU A 195 -2.03 -8.88 5.73
CA LEU A 195 -2.28 -7.80 4.76
C LEU A 195 -2.85 -8.30 3.42
N LYS A 196 -2.47 -9.51 2.98
CA LYS A 196 -3.05 -10.10 1.77
C LYS A 196 -4.51 -10.45 2.00
N GLU A 197 -4.80 -11.08 3.13
CA GLU A 197 -6.16 -11.44 3.54
C GLU A 197 -7.04 -10.20 3.70
N ASP A 198 -6.58 -9.19 4.45
CA ASP A 198 -7.27 -7.91 4.62
C ASP A 198 -7.58 -7.26 3.28
N PHE A 199 -6.60 -7.24 2.36
CA PHE A 199 -6.80 -6.67 1.04
C PHE A 199 -7.80 -7.47 0.20
N HIS A 200 -7.74 -8.80 0.23
CA HIS A 200 -8.73 -9.65 -0.47
C HIS A 200 -10.14 -9.43 0.09
N ASN A 201 -10.30 -9.38 1.41
CA ASN A 201 -11.61 -9.22 2.08
C ASN A 201 -12.31 -7.88 1.77
N ILE A 202 -11.59 -6.88 1.26
CA ILE A 202 -12.17 -5.63 0.76
C ILE A 202 -13.04 -5.86 -0.49
N PHE A 203 -12.69 -6.83 -1.32
CA PHE A 203 -13.30 -7.07 -2.62
C PHE A 203 -14.08 -8.40 -2.68
N PHE A 204 -14.02 -9.19 -1.60
CA PHE A 204 -14.70 -10.47 -1.50
C PHE A 204 -15.45 -10.57 -0.17
N ASN A 205 -16.75 -10.88 -0.23
CA ASN A 205 -17.58 -11.19 0.94
C ASN A 205 -18.12 -12.62 0.80
N ASN A 206 -17.82 -13.49 1.76
CA ASN A 206 -18.15 -14.93 1.70
C ASN A 206 -17.72 -15.57 0.36
N ASN A 207 -16.48 -15.30 -0.06
CA ASN A 207 -15.88 -15.73 -1.33
C ASN A 207 -16.61 -15.26 -2.60
N LYS A 208 -17.53 -14.29 -2.49
CA LYS A 208 -18.20 -13.68 -3.63
C LYS A 208 -17.63 -12.29 -3.88
N TRP A 209 -17.36 -12.00 -5.16
CA TRP A 209 -16.95 -10.68 -5.61
C TRP A 209 -17.97 -9.63 -5.16
N ASN A 210 -17.49 -8.61 -4.44
CA ASN A 210 -18.32 -7.55 -3.88
C ASN A 210 -17.50 -6.27 -3.77
N LEU A 211 -17.96 -5.21 -4.45
CA LEU A 211 -17.27 -3.92 -4.51
C LEU A 211 -17.86 -2.84 -3.60
N THR A 212 -18.81 -3.20 -2.73
CA THR A 212 -19.50 -2.25 -1.84
C THR A 212 -18.52 -1.48 -0.98
N ILE A 213 -17.59 -2.17 -0.30
CA ILE A 213 -16.55 -1.53 0.53
C ILE A 213 -15.66 -0.61 -0.32
N PHE A 214 -15.23 -1.09 -1.49
CA PHE A 214 -14.34 -0.32 -2.35
C PHE A 214 -15.01 0.99 -2.82
N TYR A 215 -16.27 0.93 -3.23
CA TYR A 215 -16.99 2.10 -3.69
C TYR A 215 -17.44 3.04 -2.56
N GLU A 216 -17.97 2.49 -1.47
CA GLU A 216 -18.61 3.27 -0.41
C GLU A 216 -17.64 3.76 0.67
N ILE A 217 -16.46 3.14 0.80
CA ILE A 217 -15.47 3.50 1.83
C ILE A 217 -14.19 4.03 1.19
N ILE A 218 -13.64 3.32 0.21
CA ILE A 218 -12.34 3.67 -0.33
C ILE A 218 -12.46 4.81 -1.34
N LEU A 219 -13.42 4.71 -2.26
CA LEU A 219 -13.76 5.74 -3.25
C LEU A 219 -14.91 6.67 -2.80
N ALA A 220 -15.30 6.63 -1.52
CA ALA A 220 -16.29 7.55 -0.96
C ALA A 220 -15.82 9.00 -1.14
N ASP A 221 -16.77 9.88 -1.49
CA ASP A 221 -16.59 11.26 -2.00
C ASP A 221 -15.25 11.89 -1.61
N SER A 222 -14.27 11.64 -2.47
CA SER A 222 -13.03 12.38 -2.59
C SER A 222 -13.27 13.63 -3.43
N GLU A 223 -14.30 14.40 -3.06
CA GLU A 223 -14.56 15.78 -3.53
C GLU A 223 -13.69 16.78 -2.77
#